data_AF-A0A7J6RMR0-F1
#
_entry.id   AF-A0A7J6RMR0-F1
#
_cell.length_a   1.000
_cell.length_b   1.000
_cell.length_c   1.000
_cell.angle_alpha   90.00
_cell.angle_beta   90.00
_cell.angle_gamma   90.00
#
_symmetry.space_group_name_H-M   'P 1'
#
loop_
_entity.id
_entity.type
_entity.pdbx_description
1 polymer ?
#
loop_
_entity_poly.entity_id
_entity_poly.type
_entity_poly.pdbx_seq_one_letter_code
_entity_poly.pdbx_strand_id
1 'polypeptide(L)'
;MSTGYNFIPRYGYVLTGGLLLDNQVIWAQIDTGSSALFFTWKEWYDSATYPGASSELLTGAYACPHCTVGPITDLEFEHGTTIHIFPHSGNLRSGSMSIDGITFGLVNFQDPPPDVLTPVHSIGLGMAATPGYHSLMDQLRGKVASTTFALYLLRFPNLIRTNGELLLGGGDPTLYKAPLTYVPLRSQQEYLVTLGTLQVGTGHKSIGINQLALIDTGTQGL
;
A
#
# COMPACT_ATOMS: atom_id res chain seq x y z
N MET A 1 -8.93 -5.96 -7.03
CA MET A 1 -9.09 -4.61 -6.44
C MET A 1 -8.68 -3.59 -7.49
N SER A 2 -9.47 -2.53 -7.71
CA SER A 2 -9.08 -1.48 -8.66
C SER A 2 -7.94 -0.66 -8.10
N THR A 3 -6.93 -0.39 -8.93
CA THR A 3 -5.82 0.50 -8.57
C THR A 3 -5.78 1.70 -9.49
N GLY A 4 -5.31 2.82 -8.96
CA GLY A 4 -5.09 4.05 -9.71
C GLY A 4 -3.79 4.72 -9.29
N TYR A 5 -3.14 5.36 -10.24
CA TYR A 5 -2.10 6.35 -9.94
C TYR A 5 -2.76 7.69 -9.62
N ASN A 6 -2.62 8.10 -8.37
CA ASN A 6 -3.20 9.32 -7.87
C ASN A 6 -2.10 10.31 -7.52
N PHE A 7 -2.26 11.57 -7.96
CA PHE A 7 -1.35 12.63 -7.55
C PHE A 7 -1.75 13.09 -6.14
N ILE A 8 -0.85 12.88 -5.18
CA ILE A 8 -0.98 13.38 -3.82
C ILE A 8 0.00 14.55 -3.68
N PRO A 9 -0.48 15.77 -3.37
CA PRO A 9 0.42 16.92 -3.14
C PRO A 9 1.56 16.58 -2.18
N ARG A 10 2.77 17.08 -2.48
CA ARG A 10 4.06 16.77 -1.81
C ARG A 10 4.61 15.36 -2.00
N TYR A 11 3.77 14.34 -2.14
CA TYR A 11 4.25 12.99 -2.44
C TYR A 11 4.52 12.80 -3.92
N GLY A 12 3.70 13.36 -4.80
CA GLY A 12 3.77 13.10 -6.24
C GLY A 12 2.78 12.01 -6.65
N TYR A 13 3.14 11.18 -7.63
CA TYR A 13 2.27 10.12 -8.13
C TYR A 13 2.42 8.83 -7.33
N VAL A 14 1.38 8.46 -6.59
CA VAL A 14 1.37 7.26 -5.74
C VAL A 14 0.44 6.19 -6.33
N LEU A 15 0.90 4.94 -6.34
CA LEU A 15 0.04 3.80 -6.66
C LEU A 15 -0.90 3.55 -5.49
N THR A 16 -2.20 3.70 -5.71
CA THR A 16 -3.23 3.50 -4.69
C THR A 16 -4.21 2.41 -5.09
N GLY A 17 -4.73 1.70 -4.09
CA GLY A 17 -5.81 0.72 -4.24
C GLY A 17 -7.01 1.13 -3.39
N GLY A 18 -8.21 0.88 -3.93
CA GLY A 18 -9.47 1.12 -3.20
C GLY A 18 -9.93 -0.12 -2.45
N LEU A 19 -10.11 -0.01 -1.13
CA LEU A 19 -10.66 -1.02 -0.25
C LEU A 19 -12.08 -0.62 0.18
N LEU A 20 -12.99 -1.59 0.29
CA LEU A 20 -14.27 -1.39 0.97
C LEU A 20 -14.16 -1.97 2.38
N LEU A 21 -14.10 -1.11 3.40
CA LEU A 21 -14.00 -1.47 4.82
C LEU A 21 -15.23 -0.97 5.56
N ASP A 22 -16.01 -1.88 6.14
CA ASP A 22 -17.25 -1.54 6.87
C ASP A 22 -18.18 -0.59 6.08
N ASN A 23 -18.32 -0.88 4.78
CA ASN A 23 -19.08 -0.10 3.80
C ASN A 23 -18.51 1.30 3.49
N GLN A 24 -17.28 1.59 3.90
CA GLN A 24 -16.54 2.81 3.58
C GLN A 24 -15.50 2.50 2.50
N VAL A 25 -15.51 3.26 1.39
CA VAL A 25 -14.45 3.16 0.37
C VAL A 25 -13.27 4.00 0.83
N ILE A 26 -12.15 3.35 1.10
CA ILE A 26 -10.89 4.00 1.49
C ILE A 26 -9.84 3.69 0.43
N TRP A 27 -9.13 4.72 -0.02
CA TRP A 27 -7.99 4.55 -0.90
C TRP A 27 -6.71 4.60 -0.09
N ALA A 28 -5.77 3.75 -0.44
CA ALA A 28 -4.51 3.67 0.28
C ALA A 28 -3.36 3.31 -0.67
N GLN A 29 -2.17 3.79 -0.35
CA GLN A 29 -0.96 3.47 -1.09
C GLN A 29 -0.73 1.95 -1.06
N ILE A 30 -0.45 1.35 -2.21
CA ILE A 30 -0.02 -0.04 -2.27
C ILE A 30 1.48 -0.05 -2.05
N ASP A 31 1.93 -0.67 -0.96
CA ASP A 31 3.31 -0.54 -0.49
C ASP A 31 3.93 -1.92 -0.31
N THR A 32 4.90 -2.28 -1.16
CA THR A 32 5.66 -3.54 -1.01
C THR A 32 6.91 -3.40 -0.15
N GLY A 33 7.26 -2.18 0.30
CA GLY A 33 8.32 -1.89 1.25
C GLY A 33 7.89 -2.03 2.71
N SER A 34 6.59 -1.91 3.02
CA SER A 34 6.03 -2.06 4.37
C SER A 34 4.93 -3.12 4.45
N SER A 35 4.79 -3.81 5.59
CA SER A 35 3.69 -4.74 5.84
C SER A 35 2.51 -4.10 6.60
N ALA A 36 2.59 -2.82 6.94
CA ALA A 36 1.59 -2.12 7.74
C ALA A 36 0.31 -1.80 6.93
N LEU A 37 -0.86 -2.08 7.49
CA LEU A 37 -2.17 -1.79 6.90
C LEU A 37 -2.90 -0.73 7.73
N PHE A 38 -2.76 0.56 7.41
CA PHE A 38 -3.34 1.59 8.28
C PHE A 38 -4.08 2.66 7.49
N PHE A 39 -5.01 3.30 8.20
CA PHE A 39 -5.85 4.37 7.66
C PHE A 39 -5.89 5.54 8.63
N THR A 40 -5.98 6.74 8.08
CA THR A 40 -6.19 7.95 8.88
C THR A 40 -7.52 7.85 9.59
N TRP A 41 -7.51 7.96 10.92
CA TRP A 41 -8.75 8.03 11.69
C TRP A 41 -9.39 9.40 11.50
N LYS A 42 -10.60 9.42 10.96
CA LYS A 42 -11.33 10.65 10.62
C LYS A 42 -11.45 11.58 11.82
N GLU A 43 -11.90 11.05 12.96
CA GLU A 43 -12.19 11.83 14.16
C GLU A 43 -10.95 12.51 14.71
N TRP A 44 -9.80 11.82 14.69
CA TRP A 44 -8.52 12.43 15.05
C TRP A 44 -8.09 13.49 14.03
N TYR A 45 -8.12 13.18 12.74
CA TYR A 45 -7.62 14.09 11.69
C TYR A 45 -8.38 15.42 11.67
N ASP A 46 -9.71 15.37 11.76
CA ASP A 46 -10.55 16.56 11.86
C ASP A 46 -10.26 17.36 13.14
N SER A 47 -9.98 16.68 14.25
CA SER A 47 -9.63 17.33 15.52
C SER A 47 -8.22 17.95 15.49
N ALA A 48 -7.26 17.33 14.80
CA ALA A 48 -5.88 17.78 14.72
C ALA A 48 -5.68 18.91 13.70
N THR A 49 -6.61 19.05 12.75
CA THR A 49 -6.52 20.02 11.64
C THR A 49 -7.60 21.09 11.76
N TYR A 50 -8.82 20.80 11.30
CA TYR A 50 -10.04 21.57 11.52
C TYR A 50 -11.27 20.69 11.23
N PRO A 51 -12.46 21.01 11.79
CA PRO A 51 -13.66 20.21 11.56
C PRO A 51 -13.98 20.03 10.07
N GLY A 52 -14.08 18.77 9.63
CA GLY A 52 -14.38 18.41 8.25
C GLY A 52 -13.18 18.32 7.31
N ALA A 53 -11.95 18.58 7.77
CA ALA A 53 -10.74 18.51 6.96
C ALA A 53 -10.57 17.15 6.23
N SER A 54 -11.02 16.04 6.83
CA SER A 54 -10.90 14.71 6.24
C SER A 54 -11.63 14.56 4.90
N SER A 55 -12.62 15.42 4.63
CA SER A 55 -13.38 15.39 3.37
C SER A 55 -12.57 15.90 2.17
N GLU A 56 -11.46 16.59 2.44
CA GLU A 56 -10.54 17.10 1.42
C GLU A 56 -9.42 16.09 1.09
N LEU A 57 -9.27 15.04 1.90
CA LEU A 57 -8.31 13.97 1.62
C LEU A 57 -8.73 13.19 0.39
N LEU A 58 -7.87 13.19 -0.63
CA LEU A 58 -8.07 12.41 -1.86
C LEU A 58 -8.22 10.90 -1.56
N THR A 59 -7.54 10.43 -0.51
CA THR A 59 -7.57 9.04 -0.07
C THR A 59 -8.73 8.70 0.88
N GLY A 60 -9.52 9.71 1.24
CA GLY A 60 -10.54 9.63 2.30
C GLY A 60 -9.94 9.55 3.70
N ALA A 61 -10.75 9.16 4.67
CA ALA A 61 -10.35 8.80 6.03
C ALA A 61 -11.35 7.78 6.58
N TYR A 62 -10.91 6.92 7.49
CA TYR A 62 -11.78 5.91 8.09
C TYR A 62 -12.57 6.51 9.25
N ALA A 63 -13.91 6.50 9.15
CA ALA A 63 -14.79 7.00 10.20
C ALA A 63 -15.11 5.91 11.21
N CYS A 64 -14.90 6.23 12.49
CA CYS A 64 -15.32 5.38 13.60
C CYS A 64 -15.59 6.24 14.84
N PRO A 65 -16.80 6.79 14.96
CA PRO A 65 -17.12 7.75 16.02
C PRO A 65 -17.15 7.12 17.42
N HIS A 66 -17.24 5.80 17.49
CA HIS A 66 -17.26 5.03 18.74
C HIS A 66 -15.97 4.23 18.97
N CYS A 67 -14.94 4.44 18.16
CA CYS A 67 -13.63 3.86 18.41
C CYS A 67 -13.00 4.49 19.65
N THR A 68 -12.39 3.65 20.48
CA THR A 68 -11.58 4.09 21.61
C THR A 68 -10.12 3.80 21.28
N VAL A 69 -9.25 4.76 21.57
CA VAL A 69 -7.81 4.60 21.39
C VAL A 69 -7.33 3.45 22.28
N GLY A 70 -6.78 2.41 21.64
CA GLY A 70 -6.18 1.25 22.31
C GLY A 70 -4.67 1.41 22.52
N PRO A 71 -3.95 0.29 22.75
CA PRO A 71 -2.49 0.28 22.75
C PRO A 71 -1.93 0.85 21.44
N ILE A 72 -0.85 1.63 21.57
CA ILE A 72 -0.21 2.33 20.46
C ILE A 72 0.94 1.49 19.88
N THR A 73 1.04 1.49 18.56
CA THR A 73 2.21 1.07 17.80
C THR A 73 2.75 2.27 17.04
N ASP A 74 4.07 2.51 17.16
CA ASP A 74 4.77 3.56 16.45
C ASP A 74 5.31 3.01 15.12
N LEU A 75 5.10 3.75 14.04
CA LEU A 75 5.66 3.45 12.72
C LEU A 75 6.50 4.64 12.25
N GLU A 76 7.77 4.38 11.99
CA GLU A 76 8.72 5.34 11.42
C GLU A 76 9.01 4.97 9.96
N PHE A 77 8.94 5.96 9.07
CA PHE A 77 9.22 5.79 7.64
C PHE A 77 10.54 6.44 7.25
N GLU A 78 11.20 5.94 6.20
CA GLU A 78 12.54 6.39 5.78
C GLU A 78 12.63 7.88 5.45
N HIS A 79 11.53 8.50 5.05
CA HIS A 79 11.46 9.93 4.75
C HIS A 79 11.27 10.81 6.01
N GLY A 80 11.33 10.23 7.20
CA GLY A 80 11.31 10.92 8.49
C GLY A 80 9.92 11.13 9.10
N THR A 81 8.85 10.59 8.49
CA THR A 81 7.51 10.65 9.07
C THR A 81 7.35 9.58 10.16
N THR A 82 6.77 9.98 11.28
CA THR A 82 6.35 9.07 12.35
C THR A 82 4.82 9.13 12.49
N ILE A 83 4.18 7.98 12.65
CA ILE A 83 2.75 7.89 12.99
C ILE A 83 2.54 6.99 14.19
N HIS A 84 1.53 7.30 14.99
CA HIS A 84 1.01 6.37 15.99
C HIS A 84 -0.28 5.76 15.47
N ILE A 85 -0.40 4.44 15.58
CA ILE A 85 -1.61 3.72 15.23
C ILE A 85 -2.12 2.95 16.44
N PHE A 86 -3.45 2.83 16.55
CA PHE A 86 -4.09 1.86 17.43
C PHE A 86 -4.87 0.82 16.62
N PRO A 87 -4.98 -0.43 17.09
CA PRO A 87 -5.63 -1.49 16.32
C PRO A 87 -7.15 -1.30 16.28
N HIS A 88 -7.73 -1.58 15.12
CA HIS A 88 -9.16 -1.74 14.90
C HIS A 88 -9.42 -3.00 14.07
N SER A 89 -10.66 -3.46 14.00
CA SER A 89 -11.05 -4.62 13.20
C SER A 89 -12.36 -4.36 12.49
N GLY A 90 -12.44 -4.75 11.22
CA GLY A 90 -13.60 -4.51 10.37
C GLY A 90 -13.82 -5.61 9.34
N ASN A 91 -14.86 -5.44 8.53
CA ASN A 91 -15.13 -6.27 7.37
C ASN A 91 -14.48 -5.68 6.11
N LEU A 92 -13.59 -6.46 5.50
CA LEU A 92 -12.99 -6.16 4.21
C LEU A 92 -13.82 -6.77 3.08
N ARG A 93 -14.14 -5.95 2.08
CA ARG A 93 -14.79 -6.36 0.84
C ARG A 93 -13.99 -5.95 -0.40
N SER A 94 -13.87 -6.89 -1.34
CA SER A 94 -13.31 -6.62 -2.66
C SER A 94 -13.93 -7.55 -3.70
N GLY A 95 -14.69 -7.00 -4.64
CA GLY A 95 -15.48 -7.81 -5.57
C GLY A 95 -16.46 -8.72 -4.84
N SER A 96 -16.39 -10.03 -5.08
CA SER A 96 -17.19 -11.04 -4.38
C SER A 96 -16.60 -11.50 -3.05
N MET A 97 -15.36 -11.12 -2.73
CA MET A 97 -14.70 -11.48 -1.48
C MET A 97 -15.21 -10.61 -0.34
N SER A 98 -15.61 -11.24 0.78
CA SER A 98 -15.93 -10.59 2.04
C SER A 98 -15.19 -11.34 3.16
N ILE A 99 -14.41 -10.61 3.95
CA ILE A 99 -13.64 -11.19 5.05
C ILE A 99 -13.93 -10.37 6.30
N ASP A 100 -14.46 -11.03 7.33
CA ASP A 100 -14.67 -10.42 8.64
C ASP A 100 -13.40 -10.47 9.50
N GLY A 101 -13.29 -9.50 10.40
CA GLY A 101 -12.23 -9.44 11.39
C GLY A 101 -10.84 -9.18 10.81
N ILE A 102 -10.75 -8.43 9.70
CA ILE A 102 -9.44 -7.91 9.27
C ILE A 102 -9.03 -6.83 10.25
N THR A 103 -7.86 -7.00 10.87
CA THR A 103 -7.24 -6.03 11.77
C THR A 103 -6.46 -5.00 10.97
N PHE A 104 -6.62 -3.72 11.31
CA PHE A 104 -5.85 -2.62 10.72
C PHE A 104 -5.55 -1.52 11.73
N GLY A 105 -4.55 -0.69 11.44
CA GLY A 105 -4.20 0.47 12.26
C GLY A 105 -5.07 1.69 11.96
N LEU A 106 -5.48 2.41 13.00
CA LEU A 106 -6.07 3.73 12.90
C LEU A 106 -5.09 4.78 13.42
N VAL A 107 -4.71 5.72 12.55
CA VAL A 107 -3.74 6.78 12.90
C VAL A 107 -4.38 7.75 13.89
N ASN A 108 -3.71 8.00 15.01
CA ASN A 108 -4.12 8.98 16.02
C ASN A 108 -3.03 10.01 16.36
N PHE A 109 -1.93 10.01 15.62
CA PHE A 109 -0.86 11.02 15.69
C PHE A 109 0.01 10.92 14.43
N GLN A 110 0.59 12.05 14.00
CA GLN A 110 1.58 12.12 12.94
C GLN A 110 2.59 13.26 13.23
N ASP A 111 3.87 13.01 12.97
CA ASP A 111 4.93 14.01 12.88
C ASP A 111 5.68 13.84 11.54
N PRO A 112 5.85 14.90 10.72
CA PRO A 112 5.34 16.26 10.90
C PRO A 112 3.81 16.31 10.86
N PRO A 113 3.17 17.32 11.49
CA PRO A 113 1.71 17.37 11.61
C PRO A 113 0.99 17.49 10.25
N PRO A 114 -0.32 17.16 10.20
CA PRO A 114 -1.12 17.12 8.96
C PRO A 114 -1.11 18.38 8.08
N ASP A 115 -0.93 19.55 8.68
CA ASP A 115 -0.84 20.85 7.99
C ASP A 115 0.50 21.04 7.25
N VAL A 116 1.55 20.36 7.71
CA VAL A 116 2.86 20.32 7.06
C VAL A 116 2.92 19.21 6.01
N LEU A 117 2.35 18.04 6.34
CA LEU A 117 2.39 16.85 5.50
C LEU A 117 1.05 16.12 5.52
N THR A 118 0.40 16.03 4.37
CA THR A 118 -0.87 15.32 4.22
C THR A 118 -0.69 13.82 4.50
N PRO A 119 -1.53 13.17 5.30
CA PRO A 119 -1.37 11.75 5.60
C PRO A 119 -1.60 10.89 4.35
N VAL A 120 -0.86 9.78 4.28
CA VAL A 120 -1.04 8.75 3.26
C VAL A 120 -1.33 7.43 3.96
N HIS A 121 -2.46 6.80 3.61
CA HIS A 121 -2.81 5.47 4.10
C HIS A 121 -1.94 4.41 3.43
N SER A 122 -1.75 3.25 4.06
CA SER A 122 -1.00 2.15 3.46
C SER A 122 -1.78 0.84 3.42
N ILE A 123 -1.71 0.17 2.27
CA ILE A 123 -1.97 -1.26 2.07
C ILE A 123 -0.60 -1.93 1.99
N GLY A 124 -0.05 -2.25 3.16
CA GLY A 124 1.23 -2.94 3.27
C GLY A 124 1.17 -4.37 2.73
N LEU A 125 2.04 -4.64 1.77
CA LEU A 125 2.27 -5.92 1.12
C LEU A 125 3.72 -6.41 1.30
N GLY A 126 4.54 -5.70 2.07
CA GLY A 126 5.91 -6.06 2.41
C GLY A 126 6.01 -7.39 3.17
N MET A 127 7.19 -8.03 3.06
CA MET A 127 7.43 -9.34 3.66
C MET A 127 7.81 -9.27 5.14
N ALA A 128 8.52 -8.22 5.55
CA ALA A 128 8.96 -8.05 6.93
C ALA A 128 7.74 -7.81 7.83
N ALA A 129 7.54 -8.67 8.82
CA ALA A 129 6.49 -8.48 9.81
C ALA A 129 6.77 -7.24 10.67
N THR A 130 5.77 -6.38 10.82
CA THR A 130 5.79 -5.31 11.82
C THR A 130 5.44 -5.92 13.19
N PRO A 131 6.28 -5.76 14.23
CA PRO A 131 6.01 -6.31 15.56
C PRO A 131 4.64 -5.86 16.12
N GLY A 132 3.89 -6.80 16.69
CA GLY A 132 2.55 -6.53 17.23
C GLY A 132 1.48 -6.29 16.18
N TYR A 133 1.78 -6.54 14.90
CA TYR A 133 0.93 -6.19 13.78
C TYR A 133 0.80 -7.33 12.78
N HIS A 134 -0.42 -7.69 12.39
CA HIS A 134 -0.64 -8.73 11.37
C HIS A 134 -0.76 -8.08 9.99
N SER A 135 0.16 -8.43 9.08
CA SER A 135 0.10 -7.97 7.69
C SER A 135 -1.21 -8.38 7.01
N LEU A 136 -1.66 -7.64 5.99
CA LEU A 136 -2.83 -8.04 5.21
C LEU A 136 -2.64 -9.47 4.64
N MET A 137 -1.46 -9.76 4.10
CA MET A 137 -1.16 -11.05 3.49
C MET A 137 -1.20 -12.22 4.49
N ASP A 138 -0.76 -12.01 5.74
CA ASP A 138 -0.90 -13.01 6.80
C ASP A 138 -2.35 -13.26 7.17
N GLN A 139 -3.15 -12.20 7.26
CA GLN A 139 -4.58 -12.30 7.61
C GLN A 139 -5.42 -12.95 6.49
N LEU A 140 -4.94 -12.91 5.24
CA LEU A 140 -5.57 -13.56 4.09
C LEU A 140 -5.17 -15.04 3.96
N ARG A 141 -4.14 -15.51 4.67
CA ARG A 141 -3.69 -16.91 4.62
C ARG A 141 -4.85 -17.86 4.96
N GLY A 142 -5.12 -18.81 4.06
CA GLY A 142 -6.24 -19.75 4.19
C GLY A 142 -7.62 -19.17 3.84
N LYS A 143 -7.73 -17.87 3.54
CA LYS A 143 -8.96 -17.20 3.08
C LYS A 143 -8.96 -16.90 1.58
N VAL A 144 -7.77 -16.93 0.96
CA VAL A 144 -7.56 -16.80 -0.49
C VAL A 144 -6.82 -18.03 -1.03
N ALA A 145 -6.86 -18.22 -2.34
CA ALA A 145 -6.26 -19.40 -3.00
C ALA A 145 -4.74 -19.54 -2.77
N SER A 146 -4.01 -18.43 -2.65
CA SER A 146 -2.59 -18.42 -2.31
C SER A 146 -2.18 -17.11 -1.63
N THR A 147 -1.07 -17.10 -0.88
CA THR A 147 -0.50 -15.87 -0.32
C THR A 147 0.32 -15.07 -1.33
N THR A 148 -0.02 -15.19 -2.62
CA THR A 148 0.57 -14.43 -3.72
C THR A 148 -0.36 -13.28 -4.06
N PHE A 149 0.20 -12.13 -4.39
CA PHE A 149 -0.51 -11.03 -5.03
C PHE A 149 0.12 -10.72 -6.38
N ALA A 150 -0.64 -10.07 -7.26
CA ALA A 150 -0.17 -9.64 -8.57
C ALA A 150 -0.64 -8.21 -8.84
N LEU A 151 0.25 -7.42 -9.44
CA LEU A 151 0.00 -6.04 -9.84
C LEU A 151 0.10 -5.93 -11.36
N TYR A 152 -1.00 -5.47 -11.97
CA TYR A 152 -1.07 -5.21 -13.40
C TYR A 152 -1.33 -3.72 -13.61
N LEU A 153 -0.33 -3.00 -14.11
CA LEU A 153 -0.41 -1.56 -14.33
C LEU A 153 -0.48 -1.26 -15.83
N LEU A 154 -1.52 -0.54 -16.23
CA LEU A 154 -1.74 -0.10 -17.60
C LEU A 154 -1.60 1.42 -17.68
N ARG A 155 -0.55 1.87 -18.35
CA ARG A 155 -0.36 3.28 -18.68
C ARG A 155 -1.04 3.62 -19.99
N PHE A 156 -1.91 4.62 -19.97
CA PHE A 156 -2.48 5.19 -21.18
C PHE A 156 -1.63 6.39 -21.61
N PRO A 157 -0.86 6.32 -22.71
CA PRO A 157 0.09 7.39 -23.07
C PRO A 157 -0.55 8.77 -23.25
N ASN A 158 -1.84 8.79 -23.60
CA ASN A 158 -2.59 10.00 -23.93
C ASN A 158 -3.49 10.49 -22.78
N LEU A 159 -3.49 9.77 -21.64
CA LEU A 159 -4.23 10.17 -20.44
C LEU A 159 -3.21 10.33 -19.32
N ILE A 160 -3.36 11.36 -18.48
CA ILE A 160 -2.59 11.51 -17.24
C ILE A 160 -3.13 10.53 -16.18
N ARG A 161 -3.38 9.28 -16.58
CA ARG A 161 -3.98 8.23 -15.75
C ARG A 161 -3.31 6.89 -16.06
N THR A 162 -2.78 6.26 -15.01
CA THR A 162 -2.46 4.84 -15.01
C THR A 162 -3.57 4.15 -14.24
N ASN A 163 -4.26 3.22 -14.90
CA ASN A 163 -5.19 2.32 -14.22
C ASN A 163 -4.50 0.98 -14.03
N GLY A 164 -4.98 0.19 -13.10
CA GLY A 164 -4.48 -1.16 -12.93
C GLY A 164 -5.33 -1.98 -12.00
N GLU A 165 -4.82 -3.15 -11.69
CA GLU A 165 -5.46 -4.08 -10.77
C GLU A 165 -4.43 -4.69 -9.83
N LEU A 166 -4.80 -4.74 -8.56
CA LEU A 166 -4.17 -5.57 -7.54
C LEU A 166 -5.05 -6.80 -7.35
N LEU A 167 -4.48 -7.97 -7.63
CA LEU A 167 -5.10 -9.26 -7.38
C LEU A 167 -4.48 -9.85 -6.11
N LEU A 168 -5.34 -10.28 -5.19
CA LEU A 168 -4.96 -10.97 -3.96
C LEU A 168 -5.38 -12.44 -4.12
N GLY A 169 -4.48 -13.39 -3.86
CA GLY A 169 -4.77 -14.81 -4.05
C GLY A 169 -4.08 -15.46 -5.24
N GLY A 170 -3.40 -14.69 -6.10
CA GLY A 170 -2.74 -15.17 -7.32
C GLY A 170 -2.74 -14.12 -8.43
N GLY A 171 -2.28 -14.53 -9.62
CA GLY A 171 -2.35 -13.73 -10.84
C GLY A 171 -3.41 -14.25 -11.81
N ASP A 172 -3.69 -13.48 -12.86
CA ASP A 172 -4.59 -13.84 -13.95
C ASP A 172 -3.81 -13.98 -15.26
N PRO A 173 -3.73 -15.20 -15.84
CA PRO A 173 -3.07 -15.45 -17.11
C PRO A 173 -3.62 -14.68 -18.31
N THR A 174 -4.86 -14.19 -18.24
CA THR A 174 -5.47 -13.39 -19.31
C THR A 174 -4.92 -11.96 -19.37
N LEU A 175 -4.22 -11.51 -18.31
CA LEU A 175 -3.66 -10.16 -18.19
C LEU A 175 -2.21 -10.05 -18.69
N TYR A 176 -1.60 -11.13 -19.19
CA TYR A 176 -0.26 -11.11 -19.77
C TYR A 176 -0.15 -11.97 -21.04
N LYS A 177 0.81 -11.64 -21.92
CA LYS A 177 0.92 -12.27 -23.26
C LYS A 177 1.88 -13.46 -23.34
N ALA A 178 2.85 -13.55 -22.44
CA ALA A 178 3.92 -14.54 -22.49
C ALA A 178 4.11 -15.21 -21.12
N PRO A 179 4.67 -16.43 -21.05
CA PRO A 179 4.95 -17.10 -19.79
C PRO A 179 5.75 -16.22 -18.83
N LEU A 180 5.47 -16.34 -17.54
CA LEU A 180 6.20 -15.62 -16.49
C LEU A 180 7.62 -16.17 -16.37
N THR A 181 8.59 -15.26 -16.27
CA THR A 181 9.97 -15.59 -15.89
C THR A 181 10.13 -15.30 -14.40
N TYR A 182 10.40 -16.34 -13.62
CA TYR A 182 10.63 -16.20 -12.19
C TYR A 182 12.10 -15.92 -11.89
N VAL A 183 12.34 -15.00 -10.96
CA VAL A 183 13.67 -14.70 -10.43
C VAL A 183 13.71 -15.02 -8.94
N PRO A 184 14.81 -15.59 -8.42
CA PRO A 184 14.92 -15.89 -7.00
C PRO A 184 15.04 -14.60 -6.20
N LEU A 185 14.33 -14.55 -5.08
CA LEU A 185 14.52 -13.50 -4.08
C LEU A 185 15.87 -13.69 -3.38
N ARG A 186 16.46 -12.57 -2.97
CA ARG A 186 17.74 -12.48 -2.27
C ARG A 186 17.59 -12.20 -0.78
N SER A 187 16.37 -11.93 -0.33
CA SER A 187 16.00 -11.66 1.06
C SER A 187 14.73 -12.43 1.42
N GLN A 188 14.55 -12.72 2.71
CA GLN A 188 13.29 -13.22 3.28
C GLN A 188 12.44 -12.10 3.89
N GLN A 189 12.96 -10.88 3.93
CA GLN A 189 12.34 -9.72 4.57
C GLN A 189 11.89 -8.68 3.55
N GLU A 190 12.38 -8.76 2.31
CA GLU A 190 12.17 -7.74 1.28
C GLU A 190 12.05 -8.40 -0.10
N TYR A 191 11.37 -7.73 -1.03
CA TYR A 191 11.31 -8.12 -2.44
C TYR A 191 12.60 -7.76 -3.19
N LEU A 192 13.72 -8.30 -2.72
CA LEU A 192 15.04 -8.01 -3.23
C LEU A 192 15.45 -9.02 -4.31
N VAL A 193 15.84 -8.54 -5.48
CA VAL A 193 16.27 -9.36 -6.63
C VAL A 193 17.65 -8.93 -7.12
N THR A 194 18.29 -9.74 -7.97
CA THR A 194 19.56 -9.37 -8.61
C THR A 194 19.32 -8.86 -10.03
N LEU A 195 19.77 -7.64 -10.32
CA LEU A 195 19.80 -7.09 -11.66
C LEU A 195 21.00 -7.65 -12.43
N GLY A 196 20.71 -8.51 -13.41
CA GLY A 196 21.75 -9.10 -14.26
C GLY A 196 22.24 -8.15 -15.36
N THR A 197 21.36 -7.34 -15.94
CA THR A 197 21.70 -6.45 -17.05
C THR A 197 20.78 -5.22 -17.07
N LEU A 198 21.35 -4.06 -17.34
CA LEU A 198 20.62 -2.81 -17.60
C LEU A 198 20.99 -2.29 -18.99
N GLN A 199 19.98 -1.81 -19.73
CA GLN A 199 20.17 -1.13 -21.00
C GLN A 199 19.25 0.08 -21.07
N VAL A 200 19.79 1.23 -21.46
CA VAL A 200 19.01 2.46 -21.66
C VAL A 200 18.80 2.67 -23.16
N GLY A 201 17.54 2.56 -23.59
CA GLY A 201 17.17 2.66 -25.01
C GLY A 201 17.93 1.65 -25.87
N THR A 202 18.49 2.10 -26.98
CA THR A 202 19.37 1.30 -27.86
C THR A 202 20.85 1.45 -27.50
N GLY A 203 21.17 2.12 -26.39
CA GLY A 203 22.54 2.42 -25.97
C GLY A 203 23.27 1.24 -25.33
N HIS A 204 24.33 1.57 -24.59
CA HIS A 204 25.20 0.59 -23.93
C HIS A 204 24.40 -0.37 -23.03
N LYS A 205 24.65 -1.67 -23.21
CA LYS A 205 24.10 -2.74 -22.37
C LYS A 205 25.12 -3.10 -21.31
N SER A 206 24.87 -2.70 -20.07
CA SER A 206 25.71 -3.03 -18.92
C SER A 206 25.37 -4.43 -18.44
N ILE A 207 26.25 -5.39 -18.70
CA ILE A 207 26.09 -6.81 -18.35
C ILE A 207 26.85 -7.09 -17.06
N GLY A 208 26.31 -7.97 -16.21
CA GLY A 208 26.99 -8.42 -15.00
C GLY A 208 27.01 -7.38 -13.88
N ILE A 209 26.02 -6.48 -13.87
CA ILE A 209 25.87 -5.44 -12.84
C ILE A 209 25.83 -6.07 -11.44
N ASN A 210 25.16 -7.22 -11.32
CA ASN A 210 25.08 -8.01 -10.09
C ASN A 210 24.66 -7.18 -8.86
N GLN A 211 23.92 -6.09 -9.08
CA GLN A 211 23.41 -5.23 -8.02
C GLN A 211 22.07 -5.77 -7.52
N LEU A 212 21.79 -5.49 -6.25
CA LEU A 212 20.51 -5.77 -5.63
C LEU A 212 19.53 -4.65 -6.01
N ALA A 213 18.31 -5.02 -6.35
CA ALA A 213 17.21 -4.09 -6.59
C ALA A 213 16.01 -4.49 -5.73
N LEU A 214 15.45 -3.51 -5.04
CA LEU A 214 14.22 -3.65 -4.28
C LEU A 214 13.04 -3.41 -5.22
N ILE A 215 12.06 -4.30 -5.21
CA ILE A 215 10.79 -4.10 -5.90
C ILE A 215 9.84 -3.40 -4.94
N ASP A 216 9.77 -2.08 -5.05
CA ASP A 216 9.04 -1.22 -4.13
C ASP A 216 7.97 -0.37 -4.83
N THR A 217 6.70 -0.61 -4.53
CA THR A 217 5.58 0.24 -4.99
C THR A 217 5.28 1.41 -4.04
N GLY A 218 5.92 1.40 -2.86
CA GLY A 218 5.90 2.45 -1.84
C GLY A 218 6.73 3.69 -2.21
N THR A 219 7.68 3.55 -3.14
CA THR A 219 8.56 4.63 -3.58
C THR A 219 8.17 5.22 -4.94
N GLN A 220 8.68 6.43 -5.23
CA GLN A 220 8.57 7.06 -6.54
C GLN A 220 9.93 7.14 -7.23
N GLY A 221 10.00 6.58 -8.44
CA GLY A 221 11.21 6.60 -9.26
C GLY A 221 11.97 5.28 -9.29
N LEU A 222 13.06 5.29 -10.05
CA LEU A 222 14.09 4.24 -10.13
C LEU A 222 15.43 4.84 -9.71
#